data_AF-A0A8B6Y4G0-F1
#
_entry.id   AF-A0A8B6Y4G0-F1
#
_cell.length_a   1.000
_cell.length_b   1.000
_cell.length_c   1.000
_cell.angle_alpha   90.00
_cell.angle_beta   90.00
_cell.angle_gamma   90.00
#
_symmetry.space_group_name_H-M   'P 1'
#
loop_
_entity.id
_entity.type
_entity.pdbx_description
1 polymer ?
#
loop_
_entity_poly.entity_id
_entity_poly.type
_entity_poly.pdbx_seq_one_letter_code
_entity_poly.pdbx_strand_id
1 'polypeptide(L)'
;TNKFKQIADICIRHNYCYVELCLLLTVMSNYVAALDGSFERKTVINRNGILSNKTNYNSVEEMLSDLEKKVVDLVYVDTFSLRDYKTVLESKSLKITFIDSKVLTGYGFVLSGLLIGLKTDVKSFIATKSITINAFIDSFYDRFPKLVTENSEETIQQMLSETSLTFMKSLYYLGILIGTMTLYGLFVSIKQRTTRMKVQVEPSLSNAIRDLGKTIHTFHGQFSETVKEMTRDHEQENVTLYKLKKNYRKIKAPRVIETIKITALKNKYSME
;
A
#
# COMPACT_ATOMS: atom_id res chain seq x y z
N THR A 1 9.88 -3.87 -7.06
CA THR A 1 8.54 -4.32 -7.51
C THR A 1 8.43 -4.55 -9.01
N ASN A 2 8.90 -3.67 -9.90
CA ASN A 2 8.78 -3.88 -11.37
C ASN A 2 9.65 -5.00 -11.98
N LYS A 3 10.83 -5.30 -11.43
CA LYS A 3 11.71 -6.37 -11.95
C LYS A 3 11.18 -7.79 -11.69
N PHE A 4 10.55 -8.02 -10.55
CA PHE A 4 9.95 -9.32 -10.20
C PHE A 4 8.83 -9.73 -11.16
N LYS A 5 8.02 -8.75 -11.61
CA LYS A 5 6.92 -8.98 -12.54
C LYS A 5 7.42 -9.32 -13.96
N GLN A 6 8.45 -8.63 -14.43
CA GLN A 6 9.10 -8.95 -15.71
C GLN A 6 9.74 -10.35 -15.73
N ILE A 7 10.35 -10.77 -14.63
CA ILE A 7 10.99 -12.09 -14.53
C ILE A 7 9.92 -13.20 -14.49
N ALA A 8 8.84 -13.01 -13.73
CA ALA A 8 7.71 -13.93 -13.72
C ALA A 8 7.05 -14.10 -15.11
N ASP A 9 6.88 -13.00 -15.85
CA ASP A 9 6.27 -13.02 -17.19
C ASP A 9 7.17 -13.69 -18.25
N ILE A 10 8.50 -13.63 -18.11
CA ILE A 10 9.44 -14.32 -19.01
C ILE A 10 9.44 -15.84 -18.75
N CYS A 11 9.34 -16.23 -17.48
CA CYS A 11 9.40 -17.62 -17.05
C CYS A 11 8.13 -18.41 -17.39
N ILE A 12 6.94 -17.79 -17.30
CA ILE A 12 5.68 -18.39 -17.78
C ILE A 12 5.74 -18.65 -19.29
N ARG A 13 6.45 -17.80 -20.04
CA ARG A 13 6.51 -17.86 -21.51
C ARG A 13 7.50 -18.90 -22.05
N HIS A 14 8.47 -19.35 -21.26
CA HIS A 14 9.57 -20.23 -21.71
C HIS A 14 9.65 -21.58 -21.00
N ASN A 15 8.68 -21.93 -20.15
CA ASN A 15 8.59 -23.25 -19.50
C ASN A 15 9.86 -23.64 -18.72
N TYR A 16 10.53 -22.66 -18.09
CA TYR A 16 11.70 -22.91 -17.26
C TYR A 16 11.28 -23.61 -15.96
N CYS A 17 12.00 -24.68 -15.62
CA CYS A 17 11.76 -25.51 -14.45
C CYS A 17 11.88 -24.67 -13.15
N TYR A 18 10.93 -24.81 -12.22
CA TYR A 18 10.87 -24.05 -10.94
C TYR A 18 12.19 -24.02 -10.15
N VAL A 19 13.01 -25.06 -10.27
CA VAL A 19 14.35 -25.14 -9.62
C VAL A 19 15.31 -24.07 -10.14
N GLU A 20 15.25 -23.77 -11.43
CA GLU A 20 16.08 -22.77 -12.09
C GLU A 20 15.72 -21.35 -11.65
N LEU A 21 14.42 -21.10 -11.43
CA LEU A 21 13.90 -19.84 -10.91
C LEU A 21 14.40 -19.60 -9.47
N CYS A 22 14.33 -20.60 -8.60
CA CYS A 22 14.80 -20.47 -7.21
C CYS A 22 16.31 -20.19 -7.15
N LEU A 23 17.13 -20.91 -7.90
CA LEU A 23 18.59 -20.72 -7.92
C LEU A 23 18.99 -19.34 -8.46
N LEU A 24 18.37 -18.89 -9.57
CA LEU A 24 18.56 -17.53 -10.10
C LEU A 24 18.11 -16.46 -9.11
N LEU A 25 16.93 -16.61 -8.50
CA LEU A 25 16.40 -15.64 -7.53
C LEU A 25 17.27 -15.56 -6.26
N THR A 26 17.83 -16.69 -5.81
CA THR A 26 18.67 -16.77 -4.62
C THR A 26 20.01 -16.07 -4.82
N VAL A 27 20.55 -16.04 -6.04
CA VAL A 27 21.82 -15.36 -6.34
C VAL A 27 21.60 -13.87 -6.69
N MET A 28 20.51 -13.52 -7.38
CA MET A 28 20.29 -12.17 -7.92
C MET A 28 19.89 -11.10 -6.89
N SER A 29 19.36 -11.48 -5.72
CA SER A 29 18.85 -10.52 -4.72
C SER A 29 19.69 -10.41 -3.45
N ASN A 30 20.75 -11.21 -3.36
CA ASN A 30 21.53 -11.42 -2.14
C ASN A 30 22.97 -10.91 -2.32
N TYR A 31 23.59 -10.47 -1.22
CA TYR A 31 25.02 -10.18 -1.19
C TYR A 31 25.81 -11.50 -1.16
N VAL A 32 26.53 -11.78 -2.24
CA VAL A 32 27.26 -13.04 -2.42
C VAL A 32 28.76 -12.82 -2.22
N ALA A 33 29.37 -13.64 -1.38
CA ALA A 33 30.81 -13.79 -1.26
C ALA A 33 31.30 -14.92 -2.17
N ALA A 34 32.36 -14.65 -2.92
CA ALA A 34 33.09 -15.63 -3.71
C ALA A 34 34.59 -15.28 -3.68
N LEU A 35 35.45 -16.29 -3.81
CA LEU A 35 36.90 -16.10 -3.80
C LEU A 35 37.36 -15.19 -4.94
N ASP A 36 38.34 -14.34 -4.67
CA ASP A 36 38.89 -13.47 -5.70
C ASP A 36 39.62 -14.26 -6.79
N GLY A 37 39.48 -13.81 -8.03
CA GLY A 37 40.05 -14.48 -9.21
C GLY A 37 39.46 -15.86 -9.53
N SER A 38 38.46 -16.33 -8.76
CA SER A 38 37.92 -17.67 -8.89
C SER A 38 36.87 -17.81 -10.00
N PHE A 39 36.58 -19.06 -10.39
CA PHE A 39 35.54 -19.38 -11.36
C PHE A 39 34.14 -19.06 -10.81
N GLU A 40 33.95 -19.27 -9.51
CA GLU A 40 32.74 -18.98 -8.75
C GLU A 40 32.41 -17.49 -8.81
N ARG A 41 33.40 -16.62 -8.62
CA ARG A 41 33.21 -15.17 -8.76
C ARG A 41 32.73 -14.78 -10.15
N LYS A 42 33.32 -15.34 -11.21
CA LYS A 42 32.85 -15.13 -12.60
C LYS A 42 31.43 -15.61 -12.81
N THR A 43 31.08 -16.76 -12.22
CA THR A 43 29.74 -17.35 -12.31
C THR A 43 28.69 -16.47 -11.62
N VAL A 44 29.00 -15.93 -10.44
CA VAL A 44 28.12 -14.99 -9.72
C VAL A 44 27.89 -13.73 -10.55
N ILE A 45 28.94 -13.14 -11.14
CA ILE A 45 28.83 -11.97 -12.01
C ILE A 45 27.95 -12.27 -13.23
N ASN A 46 28.18 -13.39 -13.91
CA ASN A 46 27.40 -13.80 -15.08
C ASN A 46 25.91 -14.01 -14.76
N ARG A 47 25.59 -14.34 -13.50
CA ARG A 47 24.22 -14.51 -13.00
C ARG A 47 23.63 -13.24 -12.40
N ASN A 48 24.27 -12.08 -12.56
CA ASN A 48 23.86 -10.81 -11.99
C ASN A 48 23.73 -10.83 -10.45
N GLY A 49 24.54 -11.63 -9.77
CA GLY A 49 24.63 -11.59 -8.31
C GLY A 49 25.28 -10.30 -7.83
N ILE A 50 24.87 -9.83 -6.64
CA ILE A 50 25.47 -8.65 -6.02
C ILE A 50 26.69 -9.11 -5.24
N LEU A 51 27.89 -8.89 -5.79
CA LEU A 51 29.12 -9.13 -5.05
C LEU A 51 29.24 -8.10 -3.91
N SER A 52 29.65 -8.56 -2.72
CA SER A 52 29.98 -7.65 -1.64
C SER A 52 31.11 -6.71 -2.08
N ASN A 53 30.86 -5.40 -2.12
CA ASN A 53 31.82 -4.39 -2.57
C ASN A 53 33.05 -4.24 -1.65
N LYS A 54 33.05 -4.88 -0.47
CA LYS A 54 33.99 -4.56 0.62
C LYS A 54 35.22 -5.46 0.68
N THR A 55 35.25 -6.59 0.00
CA THR A 55 36.23 -7.65 0.28
C THR A 55 36.55 -8.46 -0.97
N ASN A 56 37.79 -8.38 -1.44
CA ASN A 56 38.37 -9.42 -2.28
C ASN A 56 38.72 -10.59 -1.35
N TYR A 57 37.80 -11.53 -1.20
CA TYR A 57 37.99 -12.68 -0.32
C TYR A 57 39.14 -13.54 -0.81
N ASN A 58 40.14 -13.74 0.05
CA ASN A 58 41.31 -14.57 -0.26
C ASN A 58 41.20 -15.97 0.34
N SER A 59 40.30 -16.19 1.30
CA SER A 59 40.11 -17.46 1.97
C SER A 59 38.64 -17.81 2.17
N VAL A 60 38.35 -19.12 2.22
CA VAL A 60 37.01 -19.64 2.53
C VAL A 60 36.61 -19.29 3.98
N GLU A 61 37.57 -19.31 4.90
CA GLU A 61 37.34 -18.98 6.31
C GLU A 61 36.84 -17.54 6.52
N GLU A 62 37.39 -16.58 5.76
CA GLU A 62 36.95 -15.19 5.78
C GLU A 62 35.49 -15.07 5.28
N MET A 63 35.17 -15.72 4.16
CA MET A 63 33.81 -15.75 3.62
C MET A 63 32.80 -16.35 4.61
N LEU A 64 33.14 -17.47 5.26
CA LEU A 64 32.27 -18.12 6.24
C LEU A 64 32.08 -17.27 7.50
N SER A 65 33.11 -16.52 7.91
CA SER A 65 33.01 -15.60 9.04
C SER A 65 32.14 -14.39 8.74
N ASP A 66 32.19 -13.88 7.51
CA ASP A 66 31.31 -12.79 7.06
C ASP A 66 29.86 -13.25 6.87
N LEU A 67 29.65 -14.50 6.46
CA LEU A 67 28.33 -15.13 6.42
C LEU A 67 27.72 -15.24 7.82
N GLU A 68 28.50 -15.69 8.80
CA GLU A 68 28.08 -15.78 10.21
C GLU A 68 27.72 -14.40 10.78
N LYS A 69 28.50 -13.36 10.45
CA LYS A 69 28.26 -11.97 10.87
C LYS A 69 27.15 -11.27 10.07
N LYS A 70 26.51 -11.95 9.10
CA LYS A 70 25.50 -11.39 8.19
C LYS A 70 25.99 -10.17 7.41
N VAL A 71 27.29 -10.13 7.11
CA VAL A 71 27.88 -9.14 6.19
C VAL A 71 27.55 -9.51 4.75
N VAL A 72 27.46 -10.81 4.48
CA VAL A 72 26.99 -11.40 3.22
C VAL A 72 25.84 -12.36 3.50
N ASP A 73 24.96 -12.53 2.53
CA ASP A 73 23.78 -13.40 2.63
C ASP A 73 24.10 -14.82 2.15
N LEU A 74 25.09 -14.97 1.26
CA LEU A 74 25.46 -16.25 0.66
C LEU A 74 26.96 -16.33 0.40
N VAL A 75 27.52 -17.53 0.54
CA VAL A 75 28.87 -17.88 0.07
C VAL A 75 28.73 -18.86 -1.08
N TYR A 76 29.35 -18.54 -2.22
CA TYR A 76 29.39 -19.40 -3.40
C TYR A 76 30.82 -19.90 -3.61
N VAL A 77 31.01 -21.20 -3.36
CA VAL A 77 32.32 -21.85 -3.35
C VAL A 77 32.16 -23.30 -3.84
N ASP A 78 33.19 -23.84 -4.46
CA ASP A 78 33.25 -25.24 -4.83
C ASP A 78 33.19 -26.20 -3.61
N THR A 79 32.58 -27.37 -3.82
CA THR A 79 32.34 -28.36 -2.77
C THR A 79 33.62 -29.03 -2.26
N PHE A 80 34.65 -29.22 -3.10
CA PHE A 80 35.96 -29.72 -2.67
C PHE A 80 36.69 -28.74 -1.79
N SER A 81 36.50 -27.44 -2.02
CA SER A 81 37.09 -26.40 -1.17
C SER A 81 36.48 -26.38 0.25
N LEU A 82 35.27 -26.95 0.42
CA LEU A 82 34.59 -27.07 1.72
C LEU A 82 34.93 -28.36 2.49
N ARG A 83 35.70 -29.28 1.92
CA ARG A 83 36.03 -30.60 2.52
C ARG A 83 36.53 -30.48 3.95
N ASP A 84 37.44 -29.55 4.21
CA ASP A 84 38.09 -29.40 5.51
C ASP A 84 37.33 -28.46 6.46
N TYR A 85 36.18 -27.92 6.02
CA TYR A 85 35.36 -26.95 6.75
C TYR A 85 34.10 -27.56 7.36
N LYS A 86 33.90 -28.88 7.29
CA LYS A 86 32.70 -29.54 7.84
C LYS A 86 32.46 -29.19 9.31
N THR A 87 33.49 -29.31 10.16
CA THR A 87 33.41 -28.95 11.58
C THR A 87 33.18 -27.46 11.80
N VAL A 88 33.76 -26.61 10.94
CA VAL A 88 33.57 -25.16 10.99
C VAL A 88 32.12 -24.80 10.68
N LEU A 89 31.54 -25.39 9.63
CA LEU A 89 30.13 -25.21 9.27
C LEU A 89 29.20 -25.64 10.41
N GLU A 90 29.46 -26.80 11.01
CA GLU A 90 28.70 -27.31 12.15
C GLU A 90 28.81 -26.37 13.37
N SER A 91 30.02 -25.91 13.70
CA SER A 91 30.26 -25.00 14.85
C SER A 91 29.60 -23.63 14.69
N LYS A 92 29.56 -23.10 13.46
CA LYS A 92 28.97 -21.81 13.12
C LYS A 92 27.49 -21.90 12.77
N SER A 93 26.88 -23.08 12.89
CA SER A 93 25.49 -23.34 12.48
C SER A 93 25.19 -22.95 11.02
N LEU A 94 26.19 -23.04 10.14
CA LEU A 94 26.07 -22.75 8.72
C LEU A 94 25.64 -24.01 7.98
N LYS A 95 24.74 -23.84 7.01
CA LYS A 95 24.20 -24.96 6.21
C LYS A 95 24.47 -24.73 4.74
N ILE A 96 24.67 -25.82 4.00
CA ILE A 96 24.67 -25.79 2.54
C ILE A 96 23.22 -25.76 2.08
N THR A 97 22.84 -24.67 1.43
CA THR A 97 21.46 -24.42 0.98
C THR A 97 21.15 -25.01 -0.39
N PHE A 98 22.14 -25.05 -1.30
CA PHE A 98 21.99 -25.63 -2.62
C PHE A 98 23.34 -26.10 -3.17
N ILE A 99 23.29 -27.09 -4.08
CA ILE A 99 24.41 -27.50 -4.92
C ILE A 99 24.01 -27.21 -6.37
N ASP A 100 24.87 -26.50 -7.08
CA ASP A 100 24.63 -26.13 -8.47
C ASP A 100 25.03 -27.26 -9.43
N SER A 101 24.09 -28.18 -9.67
CA SER A 101 24.32 -29.35 -10.52
C SER A 101 24.48 -29.03 -12.00
N LYS A 102 24.15 -27.81 -12.46
CA LYS A 102 24.29 -27.41 -13.86
C LYS A 102 25.71 -26.94 -14.20
N VAL A 103 26.48 -26.55 -13.19
CA VAL A 103 27.85 -26.08 -13.33
C VAL A 103 28.79 -27.24 -13.03
N LEU A 104 29.00 -28.09 -14.03
CA LEU A 104 29.96 -29.19 -13.97
C LEU A 104 31.36 -28.63 -14.16
N THR A 105 32.02 -28.33 -13.06
CA THR A 105 33.44 -27.93 -13.05
C THR A 105 34.33 -29.15 -12.88
N GLY A 106 35.46 -29.13 -13.59
CA GLY A 106 36.51 -30.14 -13.47
C GLY A 106 37.82 -29.48 -13.09
N TYR A 107 38.59 -30.13 -12.21
CA TYR A 107 39.95 -29.71 -11.91
C TYR A 107 40.90 -30.17 -13.02
N GLY A 108 41.86 -29.31 -13.35
CA GLY A 108 42.86 -29.59 -14.38
C GLY A 108 44.19 -28.94 -14.05
N PHE A 109 45.23 -29.43 -14.71
CA PHE A 109 46.57 -28.86 -14.61
C PHE A 109 46.73 -27.72 -15.62
N VAL A 110 47.20 -26.56 -15.15
CA VAL A 110 47.59 -25.45 -16.02
C VAL A 110 49.07 -25.59 -16.34
N LEU A 111 49.37 -25.87 -17.61
CA LEU A 111 50.74 -26.03 -18.12
C LEU A 111 51.20 -24.76 -18.83
N SER A 112 52.50 -24.46 -18.80
CA SER A 112 53.05 -23.35 -19.60
C SER A 112 52.89 -23.63 -21.10
N GLY A 113 52.63 -22.58 -21.89
CA GLY A 113 52.22 -22.69 -23.30
C GLY A 113 53.23 -23.35 -24.25
N LEU A 114 54.47 -23.59 -23.81
CA LEU A 114 55.54 -24.17 -24.64
C LEU A 114 55.68 -25.69 -24.48
N LEU A 115 54.91 -26.33 -23.61
CA LEU A 115 55.09 -27.73 -23.22
C LEU A 115 54.03 -28.66 -23.83
N ILE A 116 53.96 -28.70 -25.17
CA ILE A 116 52.97 -29.53 -25.90
C ILE A 116 53.17 -31.03 -25.60
N GLY A 117 54.41 -31.52 -25.51
CA GLY A 117 54.70 -32.92 -25.15
C GLY A 117 54.18 -33.30 -23.76
N LEU A 118 54.38 -32.41 -22.79
CA LEU A 118 53.94 -32.62 -21.41
C LEU A 118 52.42 -32.74 -21.28
N LYS A 119 51.65 -32.09 -22.15
CA LYS A 119 50.18 -32.24 -22.18
C LYS A 119 49.77 -33.69 -22.46
N THR A 120 50.43 -34.34 -23.41
CA THR A 120 50.13 -35.73 -23.78
C THR A 120 50.50 -36.68 -22.65
N ASP A 121 51.66 -36.46 -22.02
CA ASP A 121 52.13 -37.29 -20.90
C ASP A 121 51.22 -37.14 -19.68
N VAL A 122 50.81 -35.92 -19.33
CA VAL A 122 49.86 -35.68 -18.24
C VAL A 122 48.51 -36.32 -18.53
N LYS A 123 48.01 -36.23 -19.76
CA LYS A 123 46.74 -36.86 -20.14
C LYS A 123 46.83 -38.38 -20.05
N SER A 124 47.93 -38.96 -20.53
CA SER A 124 48.19 -40.41 -20.45
C SER A 124 48.28 -40.86 -18.99
N PHE A 125 49.01 -40.11 -18.15
CA PHE A 125 49.14 -40.39 -16.73
C PHE A 125 47.78 -40.37 -16.01
N ILE A 126 46.94 -39.36 -16.25
CA ILE A 126 45.59 -39.29 -15.66
C ILE A 126 44.75 -40.50 -16.09
N ALA A 127 44.81 -40.89 -17.37
CA ALA A 127 44.08 -42.04 -17.87
C ALA A 127 44.54 -43.34 -17.20
N THR A 128 45.85 -43.56 -17.08
CA THR A 128 46.42 -44.76 -16.44
C THR A 128 46.15 -44.80 -14.93
N LYS A 129 46.03 -43.64 -14.26
CA LYS A 129 45.79 -43.54 -12.82
C LYS A 129 44.34 -43.26 -12.44
N SER A 130 43.41 -43.28 -13.38
CA SER A 130 41.98 -42.96 -13.15
C SER A 130 41.38 -43.73 -11.96
N ILE A 131 41.64 -45.04 -11.85
CA ILE A 131 41.16 -45.85 -10.72
C ILE A 131 41.72 -45.36 -9.38
N THR A 132 43.02 -45.06 -9.33
CA THR A 132 43.68 -44.54 -8.11
C THR A 132 43.16 -43.16 -7.74
N ILE A 133 42.92 -42.29 -8.73
CA ILE A 133 42.37 -40.95 -8.52
C ILE A 133 40.94 -41.04 -7.98
N ASN A 134 40.11 -41.91 -8.53
CA ASN A 134 38.74 -42.11 -8.04
C ASN A 134 38.74 -42.66 -6.62
N ALA A 135 39.56 -43.67 -6.32
CA ALA A 135 39.70 -44.20 -4.96
C ALA A 135 40.19 -43.13 -3.96
N PHE A 136 41.09 -42.24 -4.40
CA PHE A 136 41.53 -41.10 -3.60
C PHE A 136 40.37 -40.13 -3.33
N ILE A 137 39.56 -39.78 -4.34
CA ILE A 137 38.38 -38.91 -4.18
C ILE A 137 37.37 -39.54 -3.23
N ASP A 138 37.07 -40.83 -3.40
CA ASP A 138 36.13 -41.58 -2.58
C ASP A 138 36.55 -41.60 -1.10
N SER A 139 37.87 -41.63 -0.82
CA SER A 139 38.40 -41.59 0.55
C SER A 139 38.06 -40.30 1.32
N PHE A 140 37.68 -39.23 0.60
CA PHE A 140 37.26 -37.97 1.22
C PHE A 140 35.75 -37.81 1.33
N TYR A 141 34.96 -38.73 0.77
CA TYR A 141 33.50 -38.57 0.66
C TYR A 141 32.82 -38.23 2.00
N ASP A 142 33.23 -38.88 3.09
CA ASP A 142 32.67 -38.64 4.43
C ASP A 142 33.02 -37.29 5.06
N ARG A 143 34.08 -36.64 4.54
CA ARG A 143 34.51 -35.31 4.98
C ARG A 143 33.73 -34.19 4.31
N PHE A 144 33.06 -34.47 3.19
CA PHE A 144 32.24 -33.44 2.56
C PHE A 144 31.03 -33.10 3.43
N PRO A 145 30.74 -31.81 3.62
CA PRO A 145 29.50 -31.38 4.24
C PRO A 145 28.31 -31.83 3.39
N LYS A 146 27.32 -32.46 4.03
CA LYS A 146 26.11 -32.94 3.36
C LYS A 146 25.15 -31.78 3.14
N LEU A 147 24.43 -31.82 2.02
CA LEU A 147 23.30 -30.93 1.79
C LEU A 147 22.26 -31.20 2.87
N VAL A 148 21.90 -30.17 3.65
CA VAL A 148 20.82 -30.29 4.62
C VAL A 148 19.52 -30.15 3.83
N THR A 149 18.94 -31.28 3.40
CA THR A 149 17.57 -31.30 2.92
C THR A 149 16.68 -31.11 4.14
N GLU A 150 16.27 -29.87 4.40
CA GLU A 150 15.19 -29.61 5.34
C GLU A 150 13.97 -30.40 4.87
N ASN A 151 13.49 -31.31 5.71
CA ASN A 151 12.21 -31.97 5.48
C ASN A 151 11.18 -30.86 5.42
N SER A 152 10.62 -30.65 4.22
CA SER A 152 9.68 -29.55 3.97
C SER A 152 8.48 -29.63 4.92
N GLU A 153 8.09 -30.84 5.34
CA GLU A 153 7.06 -31.07 6.36
C GLU A 153 7.44 -30.52 7.74
N GLU A 154 8.65 -30.80 8.24
CA GLU A 154 9.11 -30.30 9.55
C GLU A 154 9.27 -28.78 9.54
N THR A 155 9.72 -28.22 8.42
CA THR A 155 9.93 -26.77 8.27
C THR A 155 8.59 -26.04 8.18
N ILE A 156 7.62 -26.59 7.45
CA ILE A 156 6.25 -26.05 7.39
C ILE A 156 5.59 -26.15 8.78
N GLN A 157 5.75 -27.27 9.49
CA GLN A 157 5.24 -27.43 10.85
C GLN A 157 5.90 -26.45 11.82
N GLN A 158 7.21 -26.22 11.71
CA GLN A 158 7.90 -25.22 12.51
C GLN A 158 7.44 -23.80 12.16
N MET A 159 7.24 -23.46 10.89
CA MET A 159 6.71 -22.16 10.45
C MET A 159 5.26 -21.90 10.85
N LEU A 160 4.49 -22.96 11.10
CA LEU A 160 3.10 -22.90 11.58
C LEU A 160 2.97 -23.11 13.09
N SER A 161 4.08 -23.39 13.79
CA SER A 161 4.05 -23.56 15.25
C SER A 161 3.85 -22.21 15.96
N GLU A 162 3.12 -22.24 17.09
CA GLU A 162 2.74 -21.04 17.87
C GLU A 162 3.94 -20.23 18.37
N THR A 163 5.12 -20.85 18.47
CA THR A 163 6.37 -20.20 18.91
C THR A 163 7.18 -19.59 17.77
N SER A 164 6.78 -19.77 16.51
CA SER A 164 7.56 -19.30 15.37
C SER A 164 7.38 -17.80 15.13
N LEU A 165 8.51 -17.11 14.99
CA LEU A 165 8.55 -15.65 14.76
C LEU A 165 7.79 -15.25 13.48
N THR A 166 7.81 -16.11 12.47
CA THR A 166 7.15 -15.89 11.18
C THR A 166 5.63 -15.98 11.30
N PHE A 167 5.11 -16.95 12.04
CA PHE A 167 3.67 -17.06 12.32
C PHE A 167 3.16 -15.85 13.10
N MET A 168 3.86 -15.47 14.18
CA MET A 168 3.48 -14.31 15.00
C MET A 168 3.49 -13.00 14.22
N LYS A 169 4.50 -12.77 13.36
CA LYS A 169 4.53 -11.60 12.47
C LYS A 169 3.38 -11.62 11.47
N SER A 170 3.09 -12.79 10.89
CA SER A 170 2.00 -12.94 9.91
C SER A 170 0.64 -12.67 10.55
N LEU A 171 0.42 -13.18 11.76
CA LEU A 171 -0.79 -12.94 12.55
C LEU A 171 -0.94 -11.45 12.91
N TYR A 172 0.15 -10.79 13.27
CA TYR A 172 0.16 -9.36 13.55
C TYR A 172 -0.23 -8.53 12.31
N TYR A 173 0.34 -8.82 11.15
CA TYR A 173 -0.04 -8.15 9.89
C TYR A 173 -1.48 -8.45 9.46
N LEU A 174 -1.95 -9.68 9.67
CA LEU A 174 -3.35 -10.05 9.43
C LEU A 174 -4.28 -9.23 10.34
N GLY A 175 -3.93 -9.08 11.62
CA GLY A 175 -4.66 -8.24 12.56
C GLY A 175 -4.74 -6.78 12.12
N ILE A 176 -3.61 -6.20 11.66
CA ILE A 176 -3.59 -4.84 11.10
C ILE A 176 -4.50 -4.74 9.87
N LEU A 177 -4.44 -5.72 8.95
CA LEU A 177 -5.25 -5.72 7.74
C LEU A 177 -6.75 -5.75 8.08
N ILE A 178 -7.17 -6.64 8.97
CA ILE A 178 -8.57 -6.73 9.41
C ILE A 178 -8.99 -5.44 10.14
N GLY A 179 -8.12 -4.88 10.98
CA GLY A 179 -8.34 -3.60 11.65
C GLY A 179 -8.54 -2.44 10.66
N THR A 180 -7.70 -2.35 9.63
CA THR A 180 -7.83 -1.29 8.60
C THR A 180 -9.09 -1.45 7.76
N MET A 181 -9.47 -2.69 7.42
CA MET A 181 -10.70 -2.97 6.67
C MET A 181 -11.96 -2.65 7.47
N THR A 182 -11.98 -2.98 8.76
CA THR A 182 -13.09 -2.65 9.66
C THR A 182 -13.22 -1.15 9.90
N LEU A 183 -12.10 -0.44 10.13
CA LEU A 183 -12.08 1.02 10.23
C LEU A 183 -12.57 1.69 8.94
N TYR A 184 -12.12 1.21 7.78
CA TYR A 184 -12.58 1.71 6.49
C TYR A 184 -14.09 1.47 6.29
N GLY A 185 -14.58 0.26 6.62
CA GLY A 185 -16.00 -0.08 6.56
C GLY A 185 -16.85 0.79 7.48
N LEU A 186 -16.37 1.08 8.69
CA LEU A 186 -17.01 2.01 9.63
C LEU A 186 -17.04 3.44 9.08
N PHE A 187 -15.94 3.91 8.50
CA PHE A 187 -15.85 5.25 7.92
C PHE A 187 -16.82 5.43 6.75
N VAL A 188 -16.89 4.43 5.87
CA VAL A 188 -17.85 4.40 4.76
C VAL A 188 -19.29 4.36 5.29
N SER A 189 -19.56 3.55 6.31
CA SER A 189 -20.90 3.44 6.92
C SER A 189 -21.33 4.74 7.61
N ILE A 190 -20.43 5.43 8.32
CA ILE A 190 -20.69 6.75 8.91
C ILE A 190 -20.94 7.77 7.81
N LYS A 191 -20.08 7.84 6.78
CA LYS A 191 -20.25 8.75 5.64
C LYS A 191 -21.59 8.51 4.92
N GLN A 192 -21.97 7.25 4.71
CA GLN A 192 -23.26 6.88 4.13
C GLN A 192 -24.45 7.26 5.03
N ARG A 193 -24.32 7.15 6.35
CA ARG A 193 -25.35 7.64 7.29
C ARG A 193 -25.45 9.16 7.24
N THR A 194 -24.33 9.89 7.18
CA THR A 194 -24.34 11.35 7.07
C THR A 194 -24.91 11.83 5.73
N THR A 195 -24.64 11.16 4.62
CA THR A 195 -25.28 11.49 3.33
C THR A 195 -26.76 11.12 3.32
N ARG A 196 -27.18 9.98 3.90
CA ARG A 196 -28.61 9.64 4.05
C ARG A 196 -29.36 10.61 4.97
N MET A 197 -28.73 11.08 6.06
CA MET A 197 -29.29 12.12 6.93
C MET A 197 -29.39 13.47 6.23
N LYS A 198 -28.42 13.85 5.39
CA LYS A 198 -28.52 15.06 4.54
C LYS A 198 -29.63 14.97 3.48
N VAL A 199 -30.02 13.77 3.07
CA VAL A 199 -31.12 13.52 2.12
C VAL A 199 -32.50 13.51 2.81
N GLN A 200 -32.56 13.64 4.14
CA GLN A 200 -33.80 13.73 4.93
C GLN A 200 -34.07 15.12 5.53
N VAL A 201 -33.43 16.19 5.03
CA VAL A 201 -34.05 17.52 5.13
C VAL A 201 -35.09 17.57 4.03
N GLU A 202 -36.31 17.22 4.40
CA GLU A 202 -37.47 17.17 3.52
C GLU A 202 -37.51 18.45 2.67
N PRO A 203 -37.46 18.37 1.33
CA PRO A 203 -37.54 19.55 0.45
C PRO A 203 -38.83 20.36 0.66
N SER A 204 -39.81 19.80 1.36
CA SER A 204 -41.04 20.49 1.80
C SER A 204 -40.77 21.62 2.79
N LEU A 205 -39.86 21.47 3.75
CA LEU A 205 -39.64 22.49 4.80
C LEU A 205 -38.89 23.72 4.27
N SER A 206 -37.87 23.51 3.44
CA SER A 206 -37.12 24.61 2.79
C SER A 206 -38.01 25.40 1.83
N ASN A 207 -38.85 24.70 1.05
CA ASN A 207 -39.82 25.34 0.17
C ASN A 207 -40.91 26.07 0.96
N ALA A 208 -41.40 25.49 2.07
CA ALA A 208 -42.38 26.14 2.94
C ALA A 208 -41.84 27.42 3.59
N ILE A 209 -40.59 27.44 4.05
CA ILE A 209 -39.95 28.65 4.60
C ILE A 209 -39.80 29.72 3.52
N ARG A 210 -39.44 29.33 2.29
CA ARG A 210 -39.32 30.26 1.17
C ARG A 210 -40.67 30.84 0.75
N ASP A 211 -41.73 30.04 0.74
CA ASP A 211 -43.08 30.49 0.40
C ASP A 211 -43.71 31.34 1.52
N LEU A 212 -43.39 31.04 2.78
CA LEU A 212 -43.75 31.89 3.92
C LEU A 212 -43.06 33.26 3.82
N GLY A 213 -41.78 33.28 3.46
CA GLY A 213 -41.03 34.52 3.23
C GLY A 213 -41.63 35.39 2.12
N LYS A 214 -42.07 34.76 1.00
CA LYS A 214 -42.77 35.47 -0.08
C LYS A 214 -44.10 36.04 0.39
N THR A 215 -44.89 35.27 1.13
CA THR A 215 -46.20 35.71 1.64
C THR A 215 -46.06 36.91 2.59
N ILE A 216 -45.08 36.86 3.50
CA ILE A 216 -44.78 37.98 4.41
C ILE A 216 -44.36 39.23 3.63
N HIS A 217 -43.55 39.07 2.59
CA HIS A 217 -43.10 40.21 1.78
C HIS A 217 -44.26 40.85 0.99
N THR A 218 -45.13 40.03 0.40
CA THR A 218 -46.34 40.52 -0.30
C THR A 218 -47.28 41.23 0.65
N PHE A 219 -47.53 40.66 1.83
CA PHE A 219 -48.39 41.27 2.85
C PHE A 219 -47.83 42.62 3.31
N HIS A 220 -46.52 42.70 3.57
CA HIS A 220 -45.88 43.95 3.97
C HIS A 220 -45.98 45.03 2.86
N GLY A 221 -45.85 44.63 1.59
CA GLY A 221 -46.05 45.52 0.45
C GLY A 221 -47.48 46.08 0.39
N GLN A 222 -48.48 45.20 0.43
CA GLN A 222 -49.89 45.59 0.42
C GLN A 222 -50.25 46.46 1.63
N PHE A 223 -49.82 46.07 2.83
CA PHE A 223 -50.06 46.85 4.04
C PHE A 223 -49.43 48.24 3.95
N SER A 224 -48.20 48.35 3.43
CA SER A 224 -47.57 49.65 3.23
C SER A 224 -48.31 50.53 2.23
N GLU A 225 -48.88 49.96 1.16
CA GLU A 225 -49.70 50.73 0.21
C GLU A 225 -51.01 51.18 0.85
N THR A 226 -51.71 50.30 1.56
CA THR A 226 -52.94 50.64 2.27
C THR A 226 -52.72 51.74 3.31
N VAL A 227 -51.63 51.68 4.07
CA VAL A 227 -51.30 52.72 5.05
C VAL A 227 -51.00 54.05 4.37
N LYS A 228 -50.32 54.05 3.22
CA LYS A 228 -50.07 55.28 2.45
C LYS A 228 -51.37 55.87 1.91
N GLU A 229 -52.27 55.04 1.41
CA GLU A 229 -53.59 55.45 0.94
C GLU A 229 -54.42 56.06 2.07
N MET A 230 -54.50 55.36 3.21
CA MET A 230 -55.21 55.86 4.40
C MET A 230 -54.62 57.16 4.95
N THR A 231 -53.30 57.34 4.86
CA THR A 231 -52.64 58.60 5.24
C THR A 231 -53.03 59.74 4.29
N ARG A 232 -53.09 59.48 2.98
CA ARG A 232 -53.53 60.47 1.99
C ARG A 232 -54.99 60.86 2.18
N ASP A 233 -55.86 59.87 2.43
CA ASP A 233 -57.27 60.10 2.73
C ASP A 233 -57.41 60.94 3.99
N HIS A 234 -56.64 60.63 5.04
CA HIS A 234 -56.65 61.41 6.28
C HIS A 234 -56.15 62.84 6.09
N GLU A 235 -55.11 63.06 5.28
CA GLU A 235 -54.65 64.41 4.90
C GLU A 235 -55.73 65.17 4.13
N GLN A 236 -56.41 64.52 3.19
CA GLN A 236 -57.49 65.12 2.40
C GLN A 236 -58.73 65.43 3.27
N GLU A 237 -59.06 64.56 4.22
CA GLU A 237 -60.10 64.78 5.21
C GLU A 237 -59.74 65.95 6.13
N ASN A 238 -58.49 66.04 6.59
CA ASN A 238 -58.00 67.17 7.39
C ASN A 238 -58.09 68.51 6.63
N VAL A 239 -57.75 68.54 5.34
CA VAL A 239 -57.94 69.72 4.49
C VAL A 239 -59.42 70.07 4.36
N THR A 240 -60.29 69.07 4.24
CA THR A 240 -61.74 69.25 4.15
C THR A 240 -62.33 69.78 5.45
N LEU A 241 -61.92 69.24 6.59
CA LEU A 241 -62.25 69.72 7.93
C LEU A 241 -61.74 71.14 8.17
N TYR A 242 -60.55 71.47 7.68
CA TYR A 242 -60.02 72.84 7.74
C TYR A 242 -60.87 73.81 6.91
N LYS A 243 -61.29 73.42 5.69
CA LYS A 243 -62.22 74.19 4.85
C LYS A 243 -63.58 74.36 5.53
N LEU A 244 -64.14 73.29 6.11
CA LEU A 244 -65.38 73.32 6.89
C LEU A 244 -65.26 74.24 8.10
N LYS A 245 -64.18 74.17 8.89
CA LYS A 245 -63.91 75.06 10.02
C LYS A 245 -63.79 76.52 9.59
N LYS A 246 -63.14 76.79 8.45
CA LYS A 246 -63.04 78.14 7.87
C LYS A 246 -64.40 78.65 7.41
N ASN A 247 -65.22 77.80 6.79
CA ASN A 247 -66.58 78.13 6.38
C ASN A 247 -67.50 78.35 7.59
N TYR A 248 -67.39 77.53 8.64
CA TYR A 248 -68.14 77.67 9.89
C TYR A 248 -67.78 78.98 10.62
N ARG A 249 -66.51 79.39 10.59
CA ARG A 249 -66.09 80.73 11.08
C ARG A 249 -66.65 81.88 10.26
N LYS A 250 -66.88 81.70 8.95
CA LYS A 250 -67.57 82.68 8.09
C LYS A 250 -69.09 82.72 8.33
N ILE A 251 -69.67 81.62 8.81
CA ILE A 251 -71.12 81.48 9.11
C ILE A 251 -71.45 81.93 10.55
N LYS A 252 -70.52 82.57 11.28
CA LYS A 252 -70.83 83.33 12.52
C LYS A 252 -71.54 84.66 12.21
N ALA A 253 -72.70 84.56 11.58
CA ALA A 253 -73.87 85.38 11.85
C ALA A 253 -75.03 84.37 12.01
N PRO A 254 -75.77 84.38 13.13
CA PRO A 254 -76.44 83.20 13.62
C PRO A 254 -77.67 82.85 12.78
N ARG A 255 -77.92 81.55 12.55
CA ARG A 255 -79.27 80.97 12.62
C ARG A 255 -79.28 79.44 12.55
N VAL A 256 -79.89 78.88 13.60
CA VAL A 256 -80.59 77.59 13.72
C VAL A 256 -79.74 76.30 13.70
N ILE A 257 -79.72 75.66 14.87
CA ILE A 257 -79.31 74.28 15.11
C ILE A 257 -80.46 73.38 14.67
N GLU A 258 -80.24 72.51 13.68
CA GLU A 258 -81.10 71.35 13.46
C GLU A 258 -80.31 70.08 13.75
N THR A 259 -80.74 69.40 14.81
CA THR A 259 -80.25 68.12 15.28
C THR A 259 -80.71 67.03 14.32
N ILE A 260 -79.80 66.48 13.50
CA ILE A 260 -80.10 65.26 12.72
C ILE A 260 -79.56 64.05 13.47
N LYS A 261 -80.51 63.19 13.81
CA LYS A 261 -80.39 61.94 14.55
C LYS A 261 -79.65 60.88 13.72
N ILE A 262 -78.53 60.39 14.24
CA ILE A 262 -77.79 59.25 13.68
C ILE A 262 -78.54 57.96 14.03
N THR A 263 -78.82 57.14 13.02
CA THR A 263 -79.31 55.77 13.21
C THR A 263 -78.27 54.80 12.64
N ALA A 264 -77.81 53.87 13.47
CA ALA A 264 -76.82 52.87 13.10
C ALA A 264 -77.42 51.83 12.12
N LEU A 265 -76.76 51.61 10.97
CA LEU A 265 -77.02 50.45 10.13
C LEU A 265 -76.17 49.28 10.62
N LYS A 266 -76.87 48.36 11.30
CA LYS A 266 -76.39 47.04 11.70
C LYS A 266 -76.38 46.11 10.48
N ASN A 267 -75.28 45.39 10.32
CA ASN A 267 -75.09 44.11 9.59
C ASN A 267 -75.29 44.02 8.07
N LYS A 268 -74.17 43.70 7.40
CA LYS A 268 -73.96 42.70 6.33
C LYS A 268 -72.49 42.90 5.94
N TYR A 269 -71.53 42.08 6.36
CA TYR A 269 -71.25 40.78 5.78
C TYR A 269 -70.76 39.80 6.86
N SER A 270 -71.62 38.83 7.14
CA SER A 270 -71.27 37.47 7.50
C SER A 270 -71.46 36.66 6.22
N MET A 271 -70.48 35.83 5.86
CA MET A 271 -70.45 34.70 4.93
C MET A 271 -69.02 34.64 4.41
N GLU A 272 -68.18 33.82 5.03
CA GLU A 272 -67.91 32.40 4.72
C GLU A 272 -66.54 32.30 4.04
#